data_AF-D0NXL0-F1
#
_entry.id   AF-D0NXL0-F1
#
_cell.length_a   1.000
_cell.length_b   1.000
_cell.length_c   1.000
_cell.angle_alpha   90.00
_cell.angle_beta   90.00
_cell.angle_gamma   90.00
#
_symmetry.space_group_name_H-M   'P 1'
#
loop_
_entity.id
_entity.type
_entity.pdbx_description
1 polymer ?
#
loop_
_entity_poly.entity_id
_entity_poly.type
_entity_poly.pdbx_seq_one_letter_code
_entity_poly.pdbx_strand_id
1 'polypeptide(L)'
;MELAATKQHAHPNTVFHCFYALYNLGYTRQQLAHVYNKDVRTIGNWMQVYEDTGTFQRANTEVDRKKKPLAYLDEAQAAFTEAHHISISKSSVWRITHDFGLTWKVLERRAMHINKSDVFRFVEELSTVNWSHQNLVFLDEDFSVSVYWELTGLLDYYDTPGTFDRLSFVSCCKDFVYSARGRVNQYPGSSSVWILDGASIHRHPEIIHYLRIFLWVREEGFYAAL
;
A
#
# COMPACT_ATOMS: atom_id res chain seq x y z
N MET A 1 42.52 24.64 12.36
CA MET A 1 41.08 24.87 12.18
C MET A 1 40.61 23.84 11.16
N GLU A 2 40.36 22.62 11.65
CA GLU A 2 39.95 21.47 10.85
C GLU A 2 38.46 21.61 10.51
N LEU A 3 38.14 21.74 9.23
CA LEU A 3 36.76 21.60 8.76
C LEU A 3 36.52 20.12 8.47
N ALA A 4 35.60 19.54 9.23
CA ALA A 4 35.08 18.20 9.06
C ALA A 4 34.59 18.01 7.61
N ALA A 5 35.43 17.38 6.79
CA ALA A 5 35.04 16.93 5.45
C ALA A 5 34.00 15.83 5.61
N THR A 6 32.74 16.17 5.38
CA THR A 6 31.65 15.22 5.21
C THR A 6 32.03 14.23 4.11
N LYS A 7 32.34 12.99 4.51
CA LYS A 7 32.56 11.84 3.60
C LYS A 7 31.23 11.44 2.94
N GLN A 8 30.60 12.35 2.20
CA GLN A 8 29.43 12.05 1.40
C GLN A 8 29.86 11.53 0.03
N HIS A 9 29.30 10.38 -0.35
CA HIS A 9 29.49 9.79 -1.67
C HIS A 9 28.98 10.75 -2.74
N ALA A 10 29.68 10.84 -3.88
CA ALA A 10 29.25 11.68 -4.98
C ALA A 10 27.90 11.20 -5.52
N HIS A 11 27.03 12.15 -5.84
CA HIS A 11 25.76 11.86 -6.49
C HIS A 11 26.02 11.40 -7.94
N PRO A 12 25.24 10.46 -8.50
CA PRO A 12 25.41 10.01 -9.89
C PRO A 12 25.49 11.17 -10.90
N ASN A 13 24.67 12.20 -10.73
CA ASN A 13 24.72 13.41 -11.58
C ASN A 13 26.10 14.10 -11.54
N THR A 14 26.76 14.14 -10.38
CA THR A 14 28.12 14.69 -10.25
C THR A 14 29.12 13.87 -11.07
N VAL A 15 28.94 12.55 -11.11
CA VAL A 15 29.78 11.64 -11.90
C VAL A 15 29.54 11.84 -13.40
N PHE A 16 28.29 11.94 -13.84
CA PHE A 16 27.98 12.24 -15.24
C PHE A 16 28.48 13.61 -15.69
N HIS A 17 28.40 14.62 -14.82
CA HIS A 17 28.95 15.96 -15.10
C HIS A 17 30.49 15.92 -15.21
N CYS A 18 31.14 15.05 -14.43
CA CYS A 18 32.57 14.79 -14.54
C CYS A 18 32.93 14.13 -15.89
N PHE A 19 32.14 13.16 -16.36
CA PHE A 19 32.37 12.54 -17.67
C PHE A 19 32.14 13.50 -18.83
N TYR A 20 31.11 14.35 -18.74
CA TYR A 20 30.89 15.38 -19.74
C TYR A 20 32.09 16.32 -19.85
N ALA A 21 32.62 16.80 -18.72
CA ALA A 21 33.78 17.68 -18.71
C ALA A 21 35.05 17.01 -19.24
N LEU A 22 35.21 15.70 -18.98
CA LEU A 22 36.33 14.93 -19.50
C LEU A 22 36.25 14.72 -21.02
N TYR A 23 35.15 14.13 -21.52
CA TYR A 23 35.06 13.68 -22.90
C TYR A 23 34.65 14.79 -23.88
N ASN A 24 33.85 15.77 -23.46
CA ASN A 24 33.35 16.83 -24.34
C ASN A 24 34.07 18.18 -24.16
N LEU A 25 34.65 18.44 -22.97
CA LEU A 25 35.35 19.69 -22.69
C LEU A 25 36.87 19.54 -22.60
N GLY A 26 37.40 18.31 -22.68
CA GLY A 26 38.85 18.04 -22.72
C GLY A 26 39.59 18.26 -21.39
N TYR A 27 38.88 18.28 -20.25
CA TYR A 27 39.51 18.46 -18.94
C TYR A 27 40.35 17.24 -18.56
N THR A 28 41.52 17.47 -17.95
CA THR A 28 42.36 16.38 -17.43
C THR A 28 41.84 15.84 -16.09
N ARG A 29 42.20 14.60 -15.75
CA ARG A 29 41.83 13.96 -14.46
C ARG A 29 42.28 14.79 -13.25
N GLN A 30 43.42 15.48 -13.35
CA GLN A 30 43.96 16.34 -12.28
C GLN A 30 43.10 17.59 -12.08
N GLN A 31 42.64 18.20 -13.17
CA GLN A 31 41.75 19.36 -13.11
C GLN A 31 40.38 18.98 -12.53
N LEU A 32 39.84 17.82 -12.92
CA LEU A 32 38.56 17.32 -12.40
C LEU A 32 38.64 16.98 -10.91
N ALA A 33 39.74 16.37 -10.46
CA ALA A 33 40.00 16.11 -9.04
C ALA A 33 39.95 17.40 -8.21
N HIS A 34 40.54 18.49 -8.73
CA HIS A 34 40.49 19.80 -8.10
C HIS A 34 39.07 20.40 -8.09
N VAL A 35 38.38 20.40 -9.24
CA VAL A 35 37.02 20.98 -9.39
C VAL A 35 36.00 20.28 -8.49
N TYR A 36 36.03 18.95 -8.42
CA TYR A 36 35.07 18.17 -7.65
C TYR A 36 35.51 17.89 -6.21
N ASN A 37 36.68 18.41 -5.79
CA ASN A 37 37.31 18.14 -4.50
C ASN A 37 37.33 16.63 -4.18
N LYS A 38 37.82 15.84 -5.14
CA LYS A 38 37.96 14.38 -5.04
C LYS A 38 39.38 13.97 -5.35
N ASP A 39 39.79 12.84 -4.79
CA ASP A 39 41.09 12.25 -5.11
C ASP A 39 41.13 11.81 -6.58
N VAL A 40 42.28 11.97 -7.24
CA VAL A 40 42.49 11.60 -8.66
C VAL A 40 42.15 10.13 -8.90
N ARG A 41 42.41 9.26 -7.93
CA ARG A 41 42.05 7.84 -7.98
C ARG A 41 40.54 7.62 -7.99
N THR A 42 39.77 8.47 -7.30
CA THR A 42 38.31 8.39 -7.31
C THR A 42 37.74 8.73 -8.69
N ILE A 43 38.28 9.76 -9.33
CA ILE A 43 37.94 10.10 -10.72
C ILE A 43 38.33 8.96 -11.66
N GLY A 44 39.52 8.39 -11.49
CA GLY A 44 39.98 7.23 -12.26
C GLY A 44 39.07 6.01 -12.11
N ASN A 45 38.62 5.71 -10.90
CA ASN A 45 37.69 4.59 -10.64
C ASN A 45 36.33 4.80 -11.31
N TRP A 46 35.80 6.04 -11.30
CA TRP A 46 34.55 6.34 -12.02
C TRP A 46 34.70 6.12 -13.51
N MET A 47 35.81 6.57 -14.09
CA MET A 47 36.10 6.37 -15.51
C MET A 47 36.20 4.90 -15.87
N GLN A 48 36.95 4.12 -15.09
CA GLN A 48 37.11 2.69 -15.34
C GLN A 48 35.75 1.97 -15.35
N VAL A 49 34.89 2.24 -14.36
CA VAL A 49 33.54 1.66 -14.31
C VAL A 49 32.70 2.05 -15.53
N TYR A 50 32.80 3.30 -15.98
CA TYR A 50 32.07 3.78 -17.14
C TYR A 50 32.58 3.17 -18.46
N GLU A 51 33.89 3.07 -18.63
CA GLU A 51 34.52 2.44 -19.81
C GLU A 51 34.18 0.94 -19.87
N ASP A 52 34.15 0.25 -18.74
CA ASP A 52 33.88 -1.19 -18.68
C ASP A 52 32.39 -1.52 -18.85
N THR A 53 31.47 -0.69 -18.35
CA THR A 53 30.02 -1.00 -18.31
C THR A 53 29.14 -0.14 -19.21
N GLY A 54 29.69 0.94 -19.78
CA GLY A 54 28.93 1.92 -20.57
C GLY A 54 28.01 2.81 -19.74
N THR A 55 27.98 2.67 -18.42
CA THR A 55 27.15 3.46 -17.51
C THR A 55 27.81 3.62 -16.15
N PHE A 56 27.30 4.52 -15.31
CA PHE A 56 27.67 4.56 -13.91
C PHE A 56 26.49 4.11 -13.07
N GLN A 57 26.54 2.85 -12.64
CA GLN A 57 25.66 2.32 -11.60
C GLN A 57 26.48 2.05 -10.35
N ARG A 58 25.90 2.36 -9.18
CA ARG A 58 26.51 1.96 -7.91
C ARG A 58 26.56 0.44 -7.89
N ALA A 59 27.66 -0.12 -7.39
CA ALA A 59 27.73 -1.54 -7.07
C ALA A 59 26.61 -1.83 -6.05
N ASN A 60 25.51 -2.41 -6.53
CA ASN A 60 24.62 -3.14 -5.66
C ASN A 60 25.44 -4.34 -5.20
N THR A 61 25.70 -4.43 -3.91
CA THR A 61 25.99 -5.72 -3.29
C THR A 61 24.78 -6.59 -3.60
N GLU A 62 24.83 -7.34 -4.70
CA GLU A 62 23.89 -8.41 -4.98
C GLU A 62 24.12 -9.47 -3.88
N VAL A 63 23.37 -9.30 -2.80
CA VAL A 63 23.04 -10.40 -1.92
C VAL A 63 22.24 -11.35 -2.79
N ASP A 64 22.90 -12.45 -3.15
CA ASP A 64 22.36 -13.64 -3.79
C ASP A 64 20.88 -13.83 -3.41
N ARG A 65 19.99 -13.39 -4.32
CA ARG A 65 18.55 -13.46 -4.15
C ARG A 65 18.14 -14.92 -4.32
N LYS A 66 18.33 -15.70 -3.25
CA LYS A 66 17.68 -17.00 -3.07
C LYS A 66 16.20 -16.82 -3.38
N LYS A 67 15.71 -17.66 -4.30
CA LYS A 67 14.53 -17.47 -5.17
C LYS A 67 13.17 -17.13 -4.53
N LYS A 68 13.03 -17.01 -3.21
CA LYS A 68 11.80 -16.55 -2.52
C LYS A 68 12.14 -16.01 -1.12
N PRO A 69 12.64 -14.76 -0.97
CA PRO A 69 13.00 -14.22 0.34
C PRO A 69 11.78 -13.74 1.16
N LEU A 70 10.55 -14.07 0.70
CA LEU A 70 9.28 -13.56 1.21
C LEU A 70 8.35 -14.69 1.65
N ALA A 71 8.88 -15.74 2.26
CA ALA A 71 8.05 -16.80 2.84
C ALA A 71 7.76 -16.48 4.31
N TYR A 72 6.51 -16.60 4.71
CA TYR A 72 6.14 -16.58 6.13
C TYR A 72 6.68 -17.83 6.84
N LEU A 73 6.82 -17.80 8.17
CA LEU A 73 7.39 -18.93 8.93
C LEU A 73 6.60 -20.23 8.76
N ASP A 74 5.29 -20.15 8.57
CA ASP A 74 4.41 -21.28 8.29
C ASP A 74 4.57 -21.82 6.86
N GLU A 75 4.71 -20.95 5.86
CA GLU A 75 5.06 -21.37 4.50
C GLU A 75 6.41 -22.07 4.45
N ALA A 76 7.41 -21.53 5.16
CA ALA A 76 8.72 -22.15 5.30
C ALA A 76 8.66 -23.49 6.05
N GLN A 77 7.81 -23.59 7.08
CA GLN A 77 7.55 -24.85 7.80
C GLN A 77 6.90 -25.89 6.89
N ALA A 78 5.89 -25.50 6.12
CA ALA A 78 5.18 -26.37 5.19
C ALA A 78 6.13 -26.88 4.10
N ALA A 79 6.90 -25.98 3.47
CA ALA A 79 7.88 -26.33 2.45
C ALA A 79 8.98 -27.25 2.98
N PHE A 80 9.45 -27.05 4.21
CA PHE A 80 10.42 -27.94 4.85
C PHE A 80 9.82 -29.34 5.07
N THR A 81 8.59 -29.40 5.56
CA THR A 81 7.88 -30.66 5.81
C THR A 81 7.62 -31.42 4.52
N GLU A 82 7.28 -30.72 3.43
CA GLU A 82 7.07 -31.30 2.10
C GLU A 82 8.39 -31.82 1.50
N ALA A 83 9.47 -31.03 1.56
CA ALA A 83 10.74 -31.39 0.93
C ALA A 83 11.53 -32.47 1.68
N HIS A 84 11.41 -32.51 3.01
CA HIS A 84 12.21 -33.40 3.85
C HIS A 84 11.39 -34.46 4.59
N HIS A 85 10.06 -34.42 4.50
CA HIS A 85 9.15 -35.34 5.20
C HIS A 85 9.37 -35.40 6.72
N ILE A 86 9.90 -34.32 7.29
CA ILE A 86 10.18 -34.19 8.73
C ILE A 86 9.33 -33.05 9.27
N SER A 87 8.55 -33.33 10.31
CA SER A 87 7.83 -32.29 11.04
C SER A 87 8.81 -31.40 11.80
N ILE A 88 8.73 -30.10 11.60
CA ILE A 88 9.54 -29.11 12.31
C ILE A 88 8.64 -28.06 12.96
N SER A 89 9.04 -27.53 14.12
CA SER A 89 8.32 -26.42 14.75
C SER A 89 8.66 -25.07 14.10
N LYS A 90 7.74 -24.10 14.14
CA LYS A 90 8.00 -22.73 13.66
C LYS A 90 9.22 -22.09 14.34
N SER A 91 9.41 -22.33 15.64
CA SER A 91 10.57 -21.84 16.40
C SER A 91 11.88 -22.43 15.91
N SER A 92 11.88 -23.70 15.51
CA SER A 92 13.04 -24.37 14.93
C SER A 92 13.36 -23.84 13.53
N VAL A 93 12.33 -23.64 12.69
CA VAL A 93 12.49 -22.99 11.36
C VAL A 93 13.09 -21.60 11.52
N TRP A 94 12.60 -20.82 12.48
CA TRP A 94 13.13 -19.50 12.79
C TRP A 94 14.61 -19.55 13.19
N ARG A 95 14.98 -20.44 14.11
CA ARG A 95 16.36 -20.57 14.57
C ARG A 95 17.30 -20.93 13.43
N ILE A 96 16.93 -21.92 12.61
CA ILE A 96 17.71 -22.32 11.43
C ILE A 96 17.88 -21.12 10.48
N THR A 97 16.79 -20.43 10.16
CA THR A 97 16.80 -19.25 9.28
C THR A 97 17.74 -18.16 9.80
N HIS A 98 17.69 -17.90 11.11
CA HIS A 98 18.54 -16.93 11.78
C HIS A 98 20.02 -17.36 11.80
N ASP A 99 20.31 -18.64 12.02
CA ASP A 99 21.68 -19.20 12.00
C ASP A 99 22.32 -19.07 10.61
N PHE A 100 21.50 -19.10 9.54
CA PHE A 100 21.94 -18.83 8.17
C PHE A 100 22.03 -17.33 7.81
N GLY A 101 21.93 -16.43 8.81
CA GLY A 101 22.09 -14.99 8.64
C GLY A 101 20.89 -14.30 7.98
N LEU A 102 19.74 -14.95 7.89
CA LEU A 102 18.50 -14.35 7.40
C LEU A 102 17.80 -13.64 8.55
N THR A 103 17.59 -12.34 8.40
CA THR A 103 16.93 -11.48 9.40
C THR A 103 15.50 -11.17 9.00
N TRP A 104 14.65 -10.94 10.01
CA TRP A 104 13.31 -10.41 9.77
C TRP A 104 13.41 -8.99 9.23
N LYS A 105 12.83 -8.76 8.05
CA LYS A 105 12.38 -7.42 7.68
C LYS A 105 10.89 -7.33 7.95
N VAL A 106 10.50 -6.27 8.65
CA VAL A 106 9.10 -5.87 8.72
C VAL A 106 8.66 -5.61 7.28
N LEU A 107 7.82 -6.51 6.75
CA LEU A 107 7.15 -6.26 5.49
C LEU A 107 6.23 -5.06 5.70
N GLU A 108 6.36 -4.08 4.83
CA GLU A 108 5.39 -3.01 4.63
C GLU A 108 3.97 -3.61 4.67
N ARG A 109 3.09 -3.05 5.49
CA ARG A 109 1.66 -3.42 5.50
C ARG A 109 1.08 -3.03 4.15
N ARG A 110 0.95 -4.01 3.25
CA ARG A 110 0.14 -3.87 2.04
C ARG A 110 -1.24 -4.40 2.34
N ALA A 111 -2.26 -3.78 1.74
CA ALA A 111 -3.60 -4.35 1.70
C ALA A 111 -3.47 -5.81 1.25
N MET A 112 -4.12 -6.71 2.00
CA MET A 112 -4.06 -8.15 1.80
C MET A 112 -4.30 -8.46 0.31
N HIS A 113 -3.50 -9.36 -0.26
CA HIS A 113 -3.58 -9.76 -1.66
C HIS A 113 -5.02 -10.19 -1.97
N ILE A 114 -5.81 -9.30 -2.55
CA ILE A 114 -7.22 -9.56 -2.85
C ILE A 114 -7.23 -10.64 -3.92
N ASN A 115 -7.93 -11.75 -3.64
CA ASN A 115 -8.04 -12.84 -4.58
C ASN A 115 -8.67 -12.31 -5.88
N LYS A 116 -7.98 -12.49 -7.02
CA LYS A 116 -8.46 -12.01 -8.31
C LYS A 116 -9.87 -12.51 -8.62
N SER A 117 -10.21 -13.75 -8.23
CA SER A 117 -11.56 -14.29 -8.43
C SER A 117 -12.62 -13.50 -7.68
N ASP A 118 -12.31 -13.02 -6.47
CA ASP A 118 -13.25 -12.18 -5.71
C ASP A 118 -13.42 -10.82 -6.37
N VAL A 119 -12.34 -10.21 -6.87
CA VAL A 119 -12.45 -8.96 -7.63
C VAL A 119 -13.35 -9.12 -8.85
N PHE A 120 -13.15 -10.18 -9.65
CA PHE A 120 -13.99 -10.43 -10.82
C PHE A 120 -15.46 -10.66 -10.43
N ARG A 121 -15.70 -11.49 -9.40
CA ARG A 121 -17.04 -11.74 -8.87
C ARG A 121 -17.72 -10.43 -8.43
N PHE A 122 -17.04 -9.59 -7.65
CA PHE A 122 -17.59 -8.31 -7.19
C PHE A 122 -17.86 -7.35 -8.34
N VAL A 123 -16.98 -7.27 -9.35
CA VAL A 123 -17.18 -6.42 -10.53
C VAL A 123 -18.39 -6.90 -11.35
N GLU A 124 -18.56 -8.21 -11.53
CA GLU A 124 -19.73 -8.78 -12.20
C GLU A 124 -21.01 -8.50 -11.41
N GLU A 125 -21.03 -8.78 -10.11
CA GLU A 125 -22.17 -8.48 -9.22
C GLU A 125 -22.54 -6.99 -9.29
N LEU A 126 -21.56 -6.09 -9.19
CA LEU A 126 -21.78 -4.64 -9.29
C LEU A 126 -22.32 -4.22 -10.66
N SER A 127 -21.93 -4.89 -11.75
CA SER A 127 -22.41 -4.59 -13.10
C SER A 127 -23.89 -4.93 -13.31
N THR A 128 -24.46 -5.80 -12.46
CA THR A 128 -25.89 -6.16 -12.52
C THR A 128 -26.80 -5.11 -11.90
N VAL A 129 -26.27 -4.24 -11.04
CA VAL A 129 -27.03 -3.19 -10.37
C VAL A 129 -27.07 -1.95 -11.29
N ASN A 130 -28.25 -1.37 -11.48
CA ASN A 130 -28.42 -0.16 -12.28
C ASN A 130 -28.09 1.09 -11.45
N TRP A 131 -26.79 1.32 -11.22
CA TRP A 131 -26.29 2.49 -10.51
C TRP A 131 -25.61 3.49 -11.44
N SER A 132 -25.60 4.73 -11.00
CA SER A 132 -24.84 5.84 -11.52
C SER A 132 -23.95 6.39 -10.41
N HIS A 133 -22.97 7.21 -10.78
CA HIS A 133 -22.09 7.81 -9.78
C HIS A 133 -22.81 8.69 -8.75
N GLN A 134 -24.01 9.19 -9.06
CA GLN A 134 -24.82 9.98 -8.13
C GLN A 134 -25.46 9.12 -7.03
N ASN A 135 -25.50 7.80 -7.22
CA ASN A 135 -26.06 6.88 -6.25
C ASN A 135 -25.05 6.50 -5.17
N LEU A 136 -23.75 6.66 -5.42
CA LEU A 136 -22.69 6.11 -4.59
C LEU A 136 -22.34 7.02 -3.42
N VAL A 137 -22.48 6.49 -2.20
CA VAL A 137 -21.88 7.03 -0.97
C VAL A 137 -20.75 6.12 -0.54
N PHE A 138 -19.59 6.70 -0.30
CA PHE A 138 -18.49 6.03 0.37
C PHE A 138 -18.51 6.43 1.83
N LEU A 139 -18.34 5.42 2.68
CA LEU A 139 -18.12 5.63 4.09
C LEU A 139 -16.84 4.93 4.52
N ASP A 140 -16.11 5.63 5.37
CA ASP A 140 -14.93 5.12 6.06
C ASP A 140 -14.82 5.83 7.41
N GLU A 141 -14.18 5.15 8.34
CA GLU A 141 -13.97 5.59 9.70
C GLU A 141 -12.51 5.42 10.09
N ASP A 142 -11.97 6.47 10.70
CA ASP A 142 -10.74 6.38 11.48
C ASP A 142 -11.11 6.36 12.97
N PHE A 143 -10.11 6.24 13.83
CA PHE A 143 -10.23 6.07 15.26
C PHE A 143 -11.39 6.87 15.88
N SER A 144 -11.52 8.15 15.57
CA SER A 144 -12.53 9.03 16.17
C SER A 144 -13.46 9.73 15.19
N VAL A 145 -13.40 9.41 13.88
CA VAL A 145 -14.16 10.15 12.85
C VAL A 145 -14.74 9.18 11.83
N SER A 146 -16.04 9.30 11.55
CA SER A 146 -16.72 8.64 10.44
C SER A 146 -17.07 9.68 9.38
N VAL A 147 -16.70 9.41 8.13
CA VAL A 147 -16.79 10.36 7.02
C VAL A 147 -17.66 9.77 5.91
N TYR A 148 -18.54 10.59 5.35
CA TYR A 148 -19.44 10.24 4.26
C TYR A 148 -19.14 11.13 3.07
N TRP A 149 -18.84 10.55 1.91
CA TRP A 149 -18.53 11.34 0.71
C TRP A 149 -19.03 10.69 -0.58
N GLU A 150 -19.18 11.54 -1.60
CA GLU A 150 -19.54 11.15 -2.97
C GLU A 150 -18.58 11.79 -3.97
N LEU A 151 -18.84 11.62 -5.26
CA LEU A 151 -18.07 12.29 -6.32
C LEU A 151 -18.04 13.82 -6.18
N THR A 152 -19.11 14.42 -5.67
CA THR A 152 -19.19 15.88 -5.51
C THR A 152 -18.44 16.40 -4.28
N GLY A 153 -17.94 15.50 -3.44
CA GLY A 153 -17.17 15.83 -2.25
C GLY A 153 -17.77 15.27 -0.96
N LEU A 154 -17.35 15.85 0.16
CA LEU A 154 -17.79 15.48 1.50
C LEU A 154 -19.28 15.80 1.70
N LEU A 155 -20.06 14.81 2.15
CA LEU A 155 -21.47 14.98 2.51
C LEU A 155 -21.64 15.33 3.99
N ASP A 156 -21.06 14.51 4.87
CA ASP A 156 -21.11 14.73 6.31
C ASP A 156 -19.95 14.03 7.01
N TYR A 157 -19.74 14.39 8.27
CA TYR A 157 -18.80 13.70 9.15
C TYR A 157 -19.33 13.68 10.58
N TYR A 158 -18.94 12.64 11.32
CA TYR A 158 -19.28 12.47 12.72
C TYR A 158 -18.01 12.21 13.50
N ASP A 159 -17.86 12.86 14.65
CA ASP A 159 -16.75 12.64 15.57
C ASP A 159 -17.22 12.03 16.89
N THR A 160 -16.38 11.18 17.48
CA THR A 160 -16.62 10.60 18.80
C THR A 160 -15.41 10.78 19.70
N PRO A 161 -15.59 11.05 21.01
CA PRO A 161 -14.48 11.03 21.95
C PRO A 161 -14.03 9.58 22.17
N GLY A 162 -13.02 9.15 21.42
CA GLY A 162 -12.47 7.79 21.46
C GLY A 162 -12.83 6.96 20.24
N THR A 163 -12.59 5.64 20.33
CA THR A 163 -12.82 4.70 19.22
C THR A 163 -14.30 4.59 18.87
N PHE A 164 -14.63 4.66 17.58
CA PHE A 164 -15.96 4.28 17.09
C PHE A 164 -16.28 2.85 17.52
N ASP A 165 -17.30 2.72 18.35
CA ASP A 165 -17.89 1.43 18.67
C ASP A 165 -19.06 1.14 17.70
N ARG A 166 -19.55 -0.09 17.76
CA ARG A 166 -20.67 -0.51 16.90
C ARG A 166 -21.92 0.37 17.10
N LEU A 167 -22.21 0.81 18.32
CA LEU A 167 -23.44 1.53 18.63
C LEU A 167 -23.40 2.96 18.11
N SER A 168 -22.29 3.65 18.33
CA SER A 168 -22.01 4.97 17.78
C SER A 168 -22.02 4.95 16.25
N PHE A 169 -21.37 3.95 15.64
CA PHE A 169 -21.39 3.78 14.18
C PHE A 169 -22.80 3.64 13.61
N VAL A 170 -23.61 2.75 14.18
CA VAL A 170 -25.01 2.55 13.76
C VAL A 170 -25.85 3.81 13.99
N SER A 171 -25.61 4.55 15.08
CA SER A 171 -26.29 5.82 15.32
C SER A 171 -25.95 6.84 14.24
N CYS A 172 -24.67 7.00 13.91
CA CYS A 172 -24.23 7.92 12.85
C CYS A 172 -24.85 7.55 11.49
N CYS A 173 -24.91 6.26 11.14
CA CYS A 173 -25.55 5.84 9.91
C CYS A 173 -27.05 6.21 9.88
N LYS A 174 -27.76 6.01 10.98
CA LYS A 174 -29.18 6.39 11.10
C LYS A 174 -29.36 7.89 10.99
N ASP A 175 -28.54 8.65 11.71
CA ASP A 175 -28.59 10.11 11.73
C ASP A 175 -28.30 10.66 10.33
N PHE A 176 -27.31 10.10 9.63
CA PHE A 176 -26.97 10.49 8.26
C PHE A 176 -28.15 10.27 7.32
N VAL A 177 -28.76 9.09 7.37
CA VAL A 177 -29.92 8.70 6.55
C VAL A 177 -31.12 9.62 6.78
N TYR A 178 -31.42 9.98 8.04
CA TYR A 178 -32.56 10.84 8.36
C TYR A 178 -32.26 12.34 8.30
N SER A 179 -30.98 12.72 8.29
CA SER A 179 -30.59 14.12 8.25
C SER A 179 -30.86 14.72 6.87
N ALA A 180 -31.25 16.00 6.86
CA ALA A 180 -31.27 16.79 5.62
C ALA A 180 -29.86 16.98 5.02
N ARG A 181 -28.80 16.65 5.77
CA ARG A 181 -27.40 16.78 5.36
C ARG A 181 -26.94 15.61 4.49
N GLY A 182 -27.32 14.39 4.85
CA GLY A 182 -26.95 13.19 4.12
C GLY A 182 -27.60 13.06 2.75
N ARG A 183 -28.75 13.72 2.53
CA ARG A 183 -29.47 13.75 1.23
C ARG A 183 -29.72 12.36 0.63
N VAL A 184 -29.88 11.37 1.52
CA VAL A 184 -30.07 9.97 1.17
C VAL A 184 -31.46 9.77 0.59
N ASN A 185 -31.51 9.35 -0.67
CA ASN A 185 -32.76 9.00 -1.35
C ASN A 185 -32.92 7.48 -1.45
N GLN A 186 -34.15 7.02 -1.68
CA GLN A 186 -34.42 5.62 -2.00
C GLN A 186 -33.80 5.27 -3.35
N TYR A 187 -33.27 4.06 -3.50
CA TYR A 187 -32.73 3.59 -4.78
C TYR A 187 -33.82 3.62 -5.86
N PRO A 188 -33.55 4.11 -7.09
CA PRO A 188 -32.25 4.51 -7.65
C PRO A 188 -31.93 6.02 -7.53
N GLY A 189 -32.38 6.69 -6.47
CA GLY A 189 -32.10 8.09 -6.14
C GLY A 189 -30.69 8.33 -5.62
N SER A 190 -30.30 9.60 -5.44
CA SER A 190 -28.94 9.93 -5.00
C SER A 190 -28.58 9.33 -3.64
N SER A 191 -27.30 9.03 -3.43
CA SER A 191 -26.77 8.59 -2.14
C SER A 191 -27.38 7.28 -1.61
N SER A 192 -27.90 6.44 -2.52
CA SER A 192 -28.69 5.23 -2.20
C SER A 192 -27.90 3.92 -2.25
N VAL A 193 -26.66 3.93 -2.73
CA VAL A 193 -25.77 2.78 -2.83
C VAL A 193 -24.54 3.05 -1.98
N TRP A 194 -24.37 2.26 -0.92
CA TRP A 194 -23.36 2.52 0.10
C TRP A 194 -22.18 1.56 -0.06
N ILE A 195 -20.97 2.12 -0.10
CA ILE A 195 -19.72 1.38 -0.19
C ILE A 195 -18.99 1.52 1.14
N LEU A 196 -18.78 0.37 1.78
CA LEU A 196 -18.20 0.21 3.11
C LEU A 196 -17.06 -0.80 3.03
N ASP A 197 -16.07 -0.67 3.90
CA ASP A 197 -15.04 -1.69 4.05
C ASP A 197 -15.59 -2.94 4.78
N GLY A 198 -14.79 -4.01 4.81
CA GLY A 198 -15.17 -5.28 5.44
C GLY A 198 -14.94 -5.35 6.95
N ALA A 199 -14.77 -4.24 7.65
CA ALA A 199 -14.49 -4.22 9.09
C ALA A 199 -15.61 -4.90 9.91
N SER A 200 -15.24 -5.43 11.07
CA SER A 200 -16.17 -6.16 11.95
C SER A 200 -17.35 -5.30 12.40
N ILE A 201 -17.17 -3.98 12.50
CA ILE A 201 -18.23 -3.03 12.87
C ILE A 201 -19.25 -2.82 11.74
N HIS A 202 -18.85 -2.96 10.47
CA HIS A 202 -19.72 -2.82 9.29
C HIS A 202 -20.52 -4.08 8.99
N ARG A 203 -19.97 -5.24 9.34
CA ARG A 203 -20.57 -6.54 9.05
C ARG A 203 -21.69 -6.94 10.02
N HIS A 204 -22.14 -6.02 10.88
CA HIS A 204 -23.16 -6.34 11.85
C HIS A 204 -24.53 -6.51 11.18
N PRO A 205 -25.31 -7.57 11.51
CA PRO A 205 -26.60 -7.79 10.88
C PRO A 205 -27.56 -6.61 11.00
N GLU A 206 -27.56 -5.89 12.13
CA GLU A 206 -28.48 -4.75 12.34
C GLU A 206 -28.28 -3.63 11.31
N ILE A 207 -27.03 -3.32 10.93
CA ILE A 207 -26.78 -2.27 9.94
C ILE A 207 -27.17 -2.73 8.54
N ILE A 208 -26.89 -3.99 8.20
CA ILE A 208 -27.30 -4.58 6.92
C ILE A 208 -28.83 -4.58 6.80
N HIS A 209 -29.55 -5.00 7.86
CA HIS A 209 -31.01 -5.00 7.87
C HIS A 209 -31.57 -3.58 7.80
N TYR A 210 -31.00 -2.64 8.54
CA TYR A 210 -31.44 -1.25 8.54
C TYR A 210 -31.27 -0.59 7.16
N LEU A 211 -30.08 -0.70 6.55
CA LEU A 211 -29.80 -0.15 5.24
C LEU A 211 -30.68 -0.82 4.16
N ARG A 212 -30.92 -2.14 4.25
CA ARG A 212 -31.83 -2.84 3.35
C ARG A 212 -33.27 -2.33 3.45
N ILE A 213 -33.80 -2.17 4.66
CA ILE A 213 -35.16 -1.65 4.84
C ILE A 213 -35.28 -0.25 4.27
N PHE A 214 -34.27 0.60 4.48
CA PHE A 214 -34.36 2.00 4.10
C PHE A 214 -34.11 2.25 2.60
N LEU A 215 -33.10 1.58 2.02
CA LEU A 215 -32.65 1.82 0.66
C LEU A 215 -33.48 1.07 -0.40
N TRP A 216 -34.16 -0.03 -0.01
CA TRP A 216 -34.88 -0.91 -0.94
C TRP A 216 -36.40 -0.97 -0.76
N VAL A 217 -36.99 -0.51 0.35
CA VAL A 217 -38.43 -0.68 0.58
C VAL A 217 -39.23 0.56 0.19
N ARG A 218 -39.68 0.59 -1.07
CA ARG A 218 -41.09 0.93 -1.41
C ARG A 218 -41.49 0.55 -2.84
N GLU A 219 -41.16 -0.64 -3.31
CA GLU A 219 -41.97 -1.27 -4.37
C GLU A 219 -41.97 -2.78 -4.16
N GLU A 220 -43.15 -3.38 -4.34
CA GLU A 220 -43.39 -4.78 -4.03
C GLU A 220 -42.49 -5.72 -4.83
N GLY A 221 -41.81 -6.60 -4.10
CA GLY A 221 -41.30 -7.85 -4.64
C GLY A 221 -39.97 -7.78 -5.37
N PHE A 222 -38.86 -7.81 -4.63
CA PHE A 222 -37.68 -8.57 -5.04
C PHE A 222 -36.87 -8.99 -3.81
N TYR A 223 -36.82 -10.29 -3.57
CA TYR A 223 -35.97 -10.93 -2.57
C TYR A 223 -34.58 -11.23 -3.16
N ALA A 224 -33.56 -11.26 -2.28
CA ALA A 224 -32.16 -11.71 -2.45
C ALA A 224 -31.21 -10.70 -3.14
N ALA A 225 -29.94 -10.51 -2.74
CA ALA A 225 -28.99 -11.47 -2.16
C ALA A 225 -27.94 -10.83 -1.21
N LEU A 226 -27.23 -11.74 -0.50
CA LEU A 226 -26.34 -11.68 0.69
C LEU A 226 -27.02 -12.03 2.01
#